data_AF-A0A2H5ZXY0-F1
#
_entry.id   AF-A0A2H5ZXY0-F1
#
_cell.length_a   1.000
_cell.length_b   1.000
_cell.length_c   1.000
_cell.angle_alpha   90.00
_cell.angle_beta   90.00
_cell.angle_gamma   90.00
#
_symmetry.space_group_name_H-M   'P 1'
#
loop_
_entity.id
_entity.type
_entity.pdbx_description
1 polymer ?
#
loop_
_entity_poly.entity_id
_entity_poly.type
_entity_poly.pdbx_seq_one_letter_code
_entity_poly.pdbx_strand_id
1 'polypeptide(L)' 'MRVGVPRERKDGEYRVGITPAGVMQLVEAG' A
#
# COMPACT_ATOMS: atom_id res chain seq x y z
N MET A 1 -2.01 -11.98 7.95
CA MET A 1 -1.00 -10.97 8.36
C MET A 1 -1.68 -9.62 8.67
N ARG A 2 -1.02 -8.66 9.32
CA ARG A 2 -1.47 -7.25 9.37
C ARG A 2 -0.39 -6.36 8.74
N VAL A 3 -0.73 -5.62 7.69
CA VAL A 3 0.17 -4.72 6.97
C VAL A 3 -0.43 -3.33 6.94
N GLY A 4 0.31 -2.32 7.43
CA GLY A 4 -0.09 -0.93 7.37
C GLY A 4 0.56 -0.21 6.20
N VAL A 5 -0.24 0.54 5.43
CA VAL A 5 0.25 1.39 4.33
C VAL A 5 -0.15 2.83 4.62
N PRO A 6 0.73 3.65 5.21
CA PRO A 6 0.43 5.05 5.48
C PRO A 6 0.46 5.88 4.19
N ARG A 7 -0.12 7.08 4.27
CA ARG A 7 0.06 8.11 3.23
C ARG A 7 1.49 8.63 3.26
N GLU A 8 2.09 8.78 2.08
CA GLU A 8 3.36 9.51 1.91
C GLU A 8 3.23 10.97 2.35
N ARG A 9 4.15 11.44 3.20
CA ARG A 9 4.12 12.80 3.77
C ARG A 9 5.07 13.79 3.11
N LYS A 10 5.93 13.31 2.20
CA LYS A 10 6.89 14.18 1.51
C LYS A 10 6.16 15.09 0.53
N ASP A 11 6.55 16.36 0.49
CA ASP A 11 5.99 17.33 -0.45
C ASP A 11 6.22 16.88 -1.90
N GLY A 12 5.17 16.97 -2.70
CA GLY A 12 5.19 16.54 -4.09
C GLY A 12 5.20 15.02 -4.29
N GLU A 13 4.99 14.22 -3.24
CA GLU A 13 4.82 12.78 -3.37
C GLU A 13 3.34 12.42 -3.52
N TYR A 14 3.03 11.75 -4.63
CA TYR A 14 1.67 11.36 -5.01
C TYR A 14 1.51 9.86 -5.16
N ARG A 15 2.60 9.09 -5.04
CA ARG A 15 2.55 7.63 -5.04
C ARG A 15 2.04 7.13 -3.70
N VAL A 16 1.78 5.83 -3.65
CA VAL A 16 1.39 5.08 -2.45
C VAL A 16 2.16 3.77 -2.46
N GLY A 17 2.50 3.24 -1.29
CA GLY A 17 3.33 2.04 -1.15
C GLY A 17 2.78 0.79 -1.83
N ILE A 18 1.46 0.73 -2.10
CA ILE A 18 0.84 -0.37 -2.83
C ILE A 18 -0.43 0.10 -3.56
N THR A 19 -0.72 -0.50 -4.70
CA THR A 19 -1.99 -0.30 -5.42
C THR A 19 -3.08 -1.23 -4.86
N PRO A 20 -4.37 -0.95 -5.11
CA PRO A 20 -5.44 -1.86 -4.74
C PRO A 20 -5.25 -3.30 -5.28
N ALA A 21 -4.72 -3.44 -6.49
CA ALA A 21 -4.42 -4.75 -7.06
C ALA A 21 -3.34 -5.50 -6.25
N GLY A 22 -2.28 -4.80 -5.82
CA GLY A 22 -1.27 -5.39 -4.93
C GLY A 22 -1.82 -5.74 -3.54
N VAL A 23 -2.79 -4.97 -3.01
CA VAL A 23 -3.49 -5.32 -1.76
C VAL A 23 -4.22 -6.66 -1.93
N MET A 24 -4.91 -6.87 -3.05
CA MET A 24 -5.60 -8.14 -3.31
C MET A 24 -4.62 -9.32 -3.32
N GLN A 25 -3.46 -9.16 -3.96
CA GLN A 25 -2.41 -10.19 -3.97
C GLN A 25 -1.89 -10.50 -2.55
N LEU A 26 -1.72 -9.48 -1.69
CA LEU A 26 -1.35 -9.71 -0.29
C LEU A 26 -2.42 -10.47 0.48
N VAL A 27 -3.70 -10.16 0.26
CA VAL A 27 -4.82 -10.85 0.91
C VAL A 27 -4.86 -12.32 0.48
N GLU A 28 -4.63 -12.61 -0.81
CA GLU A 28 -4.56 -13.97 -1.34
C GLU A 28 -3.36 -14.76 -0.77
N ALA A 29 -2.27 -14.07 -0.40
CA ALA A 29 -1.06 -14.67 0.13
C ALA A 29 -1.05 -14.90 1.65
N GLY A 30 -1.86 -14.18 2.44
CA GLY A 30 -2.10 -14.41 3.89
C GLY A 30 -1.44 -13.44 4.87
#